data_AF-A0A0D8FY24-F1
#
_entry.id   AF-A0A0D8FY24-F1
#
_cell.length_a   1.000
_cell.length_b   1.000
_cell.length_c   1.000
_cell.angle_alpha   90.00
_cell.angle_beta   90.00
_cell.angle_gamma   90.00
#
_symmetry.space_group_name_H-M   'P 1'
#
loop_
_entity.id
_entity.type
_entity.pdbx_description
1 polymer ?
#
loop_
_entity_poly.entity_id
_entity_poly.type
_entity_poly.pdbx_seq_one_letter_code
_entity_poly.pdbx_strand_id
1 'polypeptide(L)'
;MTKIAPYGTWTSKISAEMLASDTVRLGSLSSFDGATLLWTEGRPQESGRSVIVRRHADGSTTDVLSTPFSARTLAHEYGGSCHVEHNGTVYFANFDDQRIYSVIAPHLEPVPVTPEPPTPRAWRYADLIATQDGSALIAVRERHETSGEVINEIVLISLIQSLDPIVLVHGHDFFASPTLSPDGNRLSWISWDHPRMP
;
A
#
# COMPACT_ATOMS: atom_id res chain seq x y z
N MET A 1 0.92 -10.03 -49.27
CA MET A 1 2.32 -10.43 -49.53
C MET A 1 3.17 -10.02 -48.35
N THR A 2 3.94 -10.93 -47.79
CA THR A 2 4.88 -10.67 -46.70
C THR A 2 6.12 -9.98 -47.28
N LYS A 3 6.61 -8.91 -46.63
CA LYS A 3 7.77 -8.13 -47.10
C LYS A 3 9.01 -8.52 -46.30
N ILE A 4 10.09 -8.91 -46.97
CA ILE A 4 11.38 -9.18 -46.33
C ILE A 4 12.05 -7.85 -45.99
N ALA A 5 12.55 -7.69 -44.76
CA ALA A 5 13.25 -6.50 -44.30
C ALA A 5 14.32 -6.87 -43.25
N PRO A 6 15.42 -6.10 -43.12
CA PRO A 6 16.45 -6.31 -42.11
C PRO A 6 15.90 -6.38 -40.69
N TYR A 7 16.56 -7.14 -39.81
CA TYR A 7 16.19 -7.20 -38.40
C TYR A 7 16.13 -5.80 -37.77
N GLY A 8 15.09 -5.53 -36.99
CA GLY A 8 14.85 -4.24 -36.32
C GLY A 8 14.20 -3.15 -37.18
N THR A 9 13.98 -3.38 -38.48
CA THR A 9 13.37 -2.37 -39.39
C THR A 9 11.94 -2.70 -39.81
N TRP A 10 11.35 -3.74 -39.22
CA TRP A 10 9.97 -4.10 -39.46
C TRP A 10 9.05 -3.01 -38.92
N THR A 11 8.11 -2.57 -39.74
CA THR A 11 7.09 -1.61 -39.28
C THR A 11 6.24 -2.27 -38.21
N SER A 12 6.40 -1.82 -36.97
CA SER A 12 5.59 -2.24 -35.84
C SER A 12 4.30 -1.41 -35.78
N LYS A 13 3.17 -2.06 -35.54
CA LYS A 13 1.93 -1.38 -35.15
C LYS A 13 1.92 -1.00 -33.66
N ILE A 14 2.84 -1.55 -32.88
CA ILE A 14 3.03 -1.25 -31.46
C ILE A 14 4.00 -0.08 -31.36
N SER A 15 3.53 1.07 -30.94
CA SER A 15 4.35 2.27 -30.69
C SER A 15 4.91 2.28 -29.26
N ALA A 16 5.93 3.11 -29.01
CA ALA A 16 6.41 3.37 -27.66
C ALA A 16 5.30 3.97 -26.77
N GLU A 17 4.46 4.84 -27.33
CA GLU A 17 3.29 5.40 -26.65
C GLU A 17 2.34 4.32 -26.15
N MET A 18 2.02 3.32 -26.98
CA MET A 18 1.13 2.21 -26.61
C MET A 18 1.74 1.37 -25.48
N LEU A 19 3.05 1.15 -25.48
CA LEU A 19 3.69 0.44 -24.37
C LEU A 19 3.61 1.23 -23.06
N ALA A 20 3.76 2.56 -23.13
CA ALA A 20 3.74 3.43 -21.97
C ALA A 20 2.32 3.68 -21.42
N SER A 21 1.30 3.70 -22.28
CA SER A 21 -0.08 4.03 -21.89
C SER A 21 -0.94 2.82 -21.49
N ASP A 22 -0.63 1.62 -21.98
CA ASP A 22 -1.55 0.48 -21.97
C ASP A 22 -1.22 -0.58 -20.89
N THR A 23 -0.20 -0.33 -20.06
CA THR A 23 0.18 -1.26 -18.98
C THR A 23 -0.50 -0.88 -17.67
N VAL A 24 -1.69 -1.44 -17.41
CA VAL A 24 -2.31 -1.41 -16.08
C VAL A 24 -1.71 -2.53 -15.23
N ARG A 25 -1.00 -2.17 -14.16
CA ARG A 25 -0.53 -3.12 -13.15
C ARG A 25 -1.57 -3.21 -12.05
N LEU A 26 -2.11 -4.41 -11.84
CA LEU A 26 -2.97 -4.74 -10.71
C LEU A 26 -2.11 -5.23 -9.54
N GLY A 27 -2.44 -4.83 -8.33
CA GLY A 27 -1.74 -5.24 -7.11
C GLY A 27 -2.64 -5.23 -5.89
N SER A 28 -2.14 -5.78 -4.78
CA SER A 28 -2.77 -5.68 -3.45
C SER A 28 -4.27 -5.99 -3.44
N LEU A 29 -4.69 -7.05 -4.15
CA LEU A 29 -6.10 -7.46 -4.17
C LEU A 29 -6.54 -7.84 -2.76
N SER A 30 -7.62 -7.21 -2.29
CA SER A 30 -8.24 -7.48 -1.00
C SER A 30 -9.76 -7.60 -1.16
N SER A 31 -10.38 -8.35 -0.26
CA SER A 31 -11.84 -8.43 -0.17
C SER A 31 -12.26 -8.19 1.26
N PHE A 32 -13.22 -7.30 1.44
CA PHE A 32 -14.01 -7.24 2.67
C PHE A 32 -15.30 -8.01 2.43
N ASP A 33 -15.79 -8.74 3.44
CA ASP A 33 -17.06 -9.52 3.48
C ASP A 33 -17.37 -10.49 2.32
N GLY A 34 -16.49 -10.63 1.34
CA GLY A 34 -16.67 -11.44 0.13
C GLY A 34 -17.52 -10.77 -0.96
N ALA A 35 -18.11 -9.59 -0.72
CA ALA A 35 -18.90 -8.86 -1.72
C ALA A 35 -18.15 -7.65 -2.29
N THR A 36 -17.27 -7.01 -1.51
CA THR A 36 -16.49 -5.85 -1.95
C THR A 36 -15.06 -6.24 -2.28
N LEU A 37 -14.62 -5.98 -3.51
CA LEU A 37 -13.25 -6.18 -3.94
C LEU A 37 -12.54 -4.83 -4.08
N LEU A 38 -11.33 -4.74 -3.51
CA LEU A 38 -10.44 -3.61 -3.70
C LEU A 38 -9.10 -4.09 -4.26
N TRP A 39 -8.50 -3.31 -5.12
CA TRP A 39 -7.13 -3.56 -5.61
C TRP A 39 -6.48 -2.24 -5.97
N THR A 40 -5.15 -2.26 -6.10
CA THR A 40 -4.42 -1.09 -6.61
C THR A 40 -4.22 -1.18 -8.11
N GLU A 41 -4.35 -0.04 -8.79
CA GLU A 41 -4.02 0.11 -10.21
C GLU A 41 -3.10 1.29 -10.46
N GLY A 42 -2.12 1.11 -11.34
CA GLY A 42 -1.30 2.22 -11.84
C GLY A 42 -2.09 3.15 -12.77
N ARG A 43 -1.80 4.45 -12.71
CA ARG A 43 -2.28 5.49 -13.63
C ARG A 43 -1.08 6.19 -14.28
N PRO A 44 -0.51 5.63 -15.37
CA PRO A 44 0.65 6.24 -16.05
C PRO A 44 0.42 7.69 -16.48
N GLN A 45 -0.81 8.00 -16.92
CA GLN A 45 -1.21 9.34 -17.37
C GLN A 45 -1.44 10.34 -16.23
N GLU A 46 -1.43 9.89 -14.97
CA GLU A 46 -1.64 10.73 -13.79
C GLU A 46 -0.36 10.76 -12.95
N SER A 47 0.74 11.13 -13.61
CA SER A 47 2.09 11.18 -13.00
C SER A 47 2.54 9.85 -12.38
N GLY A 48 2.03 8.73 -12.90
CA GLY A 48 2.36 7.39 -12.43
C GLY A 48 1.80 7.03 -11.05
N ARG A 49 0.77 7.74 -10.56
CA ARG A 49 0.15 7.42 -9.27
C ARG A 49 -0.49 6.04 -9.26
N SER A 50 -0.59 5.45 -8.07
CA SER A 50 -1.30 4.19 -7.83
C SER A 50 -2.62 4.50 -7.12
N VAL A 51 -3.74 3.98 -7.62
CA VAL A 51 -5.07 4.24 -7.05
C VAL A 51 -5.67 2.97 -6.51
N ILE A 52 -6.52 3.09 -5.49
CA ILE A 52 -7.32 1.97 -5.03
C ILE A 52 -8.61 1.99 -5.82
N VAL A 53 -8.91 0.90 -6.52
CA VAL A 53 -10.15 0.70 -7.25
C VAL A 53 -11.06 -0.20 -6.42
N ARG A 54 -12.32 0.20 -6.28
CA ARG A 54 -13.37 -0.59 -5.64
C ARG A 54 -14.29 -1.15 -6.71
N ARG A 55 -14.58 -2.44 -6.67
CA ARG A 55 -15.65 -3.07 -7.45
C ARG A 55 -16.88 -3.28 -6.56
N HIS A 56 -18.01 -2.78 -7.05
CA HIS A 56 -19.31 -2.89 -6.40
C HIS A 56 -20.01 -4.20 -6.78
N ALA A 57 -21.07 -4.54 -6.05
CA ALA A 57 -21.83 -5.77 -6.26
C ALA A 57 -22.49 -5.84 -7.66
N ASP A 58 -22.82 -4.70 -8.26
CA ASP A 58 -23.35 -4.60 -9.63
C ASP A 58 -22.26 -4.77 -10.72
N GLY A 59 -21.00 -4.92 -10.32
CA GLY A 59 -19.84 -5.09 -11.19
C GLY A 59 -19.21 -3.78 -11.65
N SER A 60 -19.78 -2.62 -11.32
CA SER A 60 -19.18 -1.32 -11.60
C SER A 60 -17.92 -1.08 -10.77
N THR A 61 -17.04 -0.20 -11.25
CA THR A 61 -15.77 0.13 -10.58
C THR A 61 -15.64 1.63 -10.35
N THR A 62 -15.09 2.00 -9.21
CA THR A 62 -14.83 3.41 -8.85
C THR A 62 -13.44 3.55 -8.23
N ASP A 63 -12.70 4.59 -8.63
CA ASP A 63 -11.49 4.99 -7.93
C ASP A 63 -11.85 5.54 -6.55
N VAL A 64 -11.16 5.07 -5.50
CA VAL A 64 -11.37 5.49 -4.11
C VAL A 64 -10.61 6.77 -3.79
N LEU A 65 -9.53 7.07 -4.52
CA LEU A 65 -8.62 8.18 -4.25
C LEU A 65 -8.72 9.26 -5.32
N SER A 66 -9.04 10.49 -4.91
CA SER A 66 -8.86 11.67 -5.74
C SER A 66 -7.37 12.02 -5.88
N THR A 67 -7.02 12.75 -6.94
CA THR A 67 -5.71 13.40 -7.03
C THR A 67 -5.52 14.38 -5.86
N PRO A 68 -4.29 14.54 -5.32
CA PRO A 68 -3.02 13.96 -5.77
C PRO A 68 -2.65 12.63 -5.08
N PHE A 69 -3.54 12.00 -4.30
CA PHE A 69 -3.20 10.84 -3.49
C PHE A 69 -2.83 9.61 -4.32
N SER A 70 -1.87 8.85 -3.81
CA SER A 70 -1.31 7.66 -4.45
C SER A 70 -1.11 6.56 -3.41
N ALA A 71 -1.84 5.45 -3.50
CA ALA A 71 -1.70 4.29 -2.61
C ALA A 71 -0.49 3.45 -2.99
N ARG A 72 0.66 3.77 -2.38
CA ARG A 72 1.92 3.07 -2.58
C ARG A 72 2.86 3.35 -1.40
N THR A 73 3.51 2.30 -0.94
CA THR A 73 4.54 2.39 0.11
C THR A 73 5.93 2.14 -0.47
N LEU A 74 6.93 2.74 0.17
CA LEU A 74 8.37 2.55 -0.08
C LEU A 74 8.99 1.56 0.91
N ALA A 75 8.20 0.90 1.76
CA ALA A 75 8.71 -0.11 2.67
C ALA A 75 9.57 -1.15 1.93
N HIS A 76 10.74 -1.48 2.48
CA HIS A 76 11.75 -2.35 1.86
C HIS A 76 12.17 -1.93 0.44
N GLU A 77 11.90 -0.68 0.02
CA GLU A 77 12.07 -0.11 -1.33
C GLU A 77 11.26 -0.79 -2.45
N TYR A 78 10.77 -2.01 -2.24
CA TYR A 78 9.90 -2.76 -3.17
C TYR A 78 8.41 -2.51 -2.92
N GLY A 79 8.06 -2.06 -1.73
CA GLY A 79 6.69 -1.89 -1.26
C GLY A 79 6.17 -3.13 -0.53
N GLY A 80 4.85 -3.16 -0.31
CA GLY A 80 4.11 -4.23 0.35
C GLY A 80 2.62 -3.95 0.17
N SER A 81 1.75 -4.65 0.92
CA SER A 81 0.34 -4.27 0.91
C SER A 81 0.21 -2.86 1.46
N CYS A 82 -0.32 -1.94 0.65
CA CYS A 82 -0.36 -0.52 0.96
C CYS A 82 -1.73 -0.04 1.44
N HIS A 83 -2.72 -0.94 1.55
CA HIS A 83 -4.05 -0.57 2.02
C HIS A 83 -4.76 -1.73 2.73
N VAL A 84 -5.76 -1.38 3.51
CA VAL A 84 -6.75 -2.27 4.10
C VAL A 84 -8.10 -1.56 4.12
N GLU A 85 -9.18 -2.33 4.03
CA GLU A 85 -10.54 -1.83 4.20
C GLU A 85 -11.13 -2.41 5.48
N HIS A 86 -11.87 -1.59 6.21
CA HIS A 86 -12.66 -2.04 7.35
C HIS A 86 -13.90 -1.16 7.53
N ASN A 87 -15.08 -1.79 7.57
CA ASN A 87 -16.38 -1.14 7.84
C ASN A 87 -16.63 0.11 6.96
N GLY A 88 -16.34 0.02 5.67
CA GLY A 88 -16.54 1.09 4.69
C GLY A 88 -15.35 2.06 4.55
N THR A 89 -14.41 2.05 5.50
CA THR A 89 -13.25 2.94 5.51
C THR A 89 -12.04 2.25 4.92
N VAL A 90 -11.39 2.91 3.97
CA VAL A 90 -10.10 2.45 3.42
C VAL A 90 -8.98 3.20 4.11
N TYR A 91 -8.01 2.45 4.62
CA TYR A 91 -6.77 2.97 5.17
C TYR A 91 -5.64 2.64 4.19
N PHE A 92 -4.77 3.61 3.89
CA PHE A 92 -3.71 3.40 2.91
C PHE A 92 -2.45 4.20 3.21
N ALA A 93 -1.30 3.68 2.81
CA ALA A 93 -0.04 4.40 2.80
C ALA A 93 0.01 5.33 1.57
N ASN A 94 0.07 6.64 1.81
CA ASN A 94 0.18 7.63 0.75
C ASN A 94 1.63 7.78 0.28
N PHE A 95 1.85 7.74 -1.04
CA PHE A 95 3.19 7.69 -1.61
C PHE A 95 4.03 8.92 -1.28
N ASP A 96 3.42 10.09 -1.25
CA ASP A 96 4.16 11.34 -1.20
C ASP A 96 4.86 11.60 0.14
N ASP A 97 4.20 11.27 1.24
CA ASP A 97 4.68 11.50 2.61
C ASP A 97 4.87 10.22 3.42
N GLN A 98 4.45 9.07 2.87
CA GLN A 98 4.52 7.74 3.49
C GLN A 98 3.69 7.59 4.76
N ARG A 99 2.78 8.53 5.06
CA ARG A 99 1.84 8.42 6.18
C ARG A 99 0.67 7.51 5.81
N ILE A 100 -0.02 6.97 6.82
CA ILE A 100 -1.29 6.29 6.62
C ILE A 100 -2.41 7.32 6.64
N TYR A 101 -3.33 7.23 5.69
CA TYR A 101 -4.54 8.03 5.58
C TYR A 101 -5.78 7.15 5.63
N SER A 102 -6.88 7.70 6.14
CA SER A 102 -8.22 7.12 6.07
C SER A 102 -9.07 7.85 5.05
N VAL A 103 -9.87 7.12 4.27
CA VAL A 103 -10.87 7.65 3.35
C VAL A 103 -12.17 6.86 3.47
N ILE A 104 -13.27 7.57 3.77
CA ILE A 104 -14.58 6.98 4.06
C ILE A 104 -15.45 6.90 2.79
N ALA A 105 -15.19 7.78 1.82
CA ALA A 105 -15.86 7.76 0.51
C ALA A 105 -14.95 8.35 -0.58
N PRO A 106 -15.11 7.92 -1.85
CA PRO A 106 -14.26 8.34 -2.99
C PRO A 106 -14.07 9.84 -3.20
N HIS A 107 -14.99 10.66 -2.69
CA HIS A 107 -15.00 12.11 -2.90
C HIS A 107 -14.68 12.91 -1.64
N LEU A 108 -14.42 12.23 -0.52
CA LEU A 108 -13.98 12.88 0.69
C LEU A 108 -12.46 12.91 0.72
N GLU A 109 -11.92 14.04 1.16
CA GLU A 109 -10.47 14.20 1.29
C GLU A 109 -9.92 13.20 2.33
N PRO A 110 -8.91 12.40 1.99
CA PRO A 110 -8.26 11.51 2.93
C PRO A 110 -7.67 12.27 4.14
N VAL A 111 -7.81 11.70 5.33
CA VAL A 111 -7.33 12.28 6.59
C VAL A 111 -6.17 11.44 7.14
N PRO A 112 -5.02 12.03 7.54
CA PRO A 112 -3.91 11.25 8.06
C PRO A 112 -4.25 10.66 9.44
N VAL A 113 -3.87 9.40 9.64
CA VAL A 113 -4.05 8.65 10.91
C VAL A 113 -2.72 8.28 11.58
N THR A 114 -1.59 8.69 11.00
CA THR A 114 -0.26 8.62 11.63
C THR A 114 0.36 10.01 11.70
N PRO A 115 1.35 10.25 12.59
CA PRO A 115 1.99 11.56 12.72
C PRO A 115 2.83 11.88 11.48
N GLU A 116 3.27 13.13 11.38
CA GLU A 116 4.28 13.51 10.39
C GLU A 116 5.64 12.90 10.77
N PRO A 117 6.38 12.32 9.81
CA PRO A 117 7.72 11.85 10.08
C PRO A 117 8.68 13.05 10.33
N PRO A 118 9.78 12.85 11.07
CA PRO A 118 10.73 13.91 11.40
C PRO A 118 11.44 14.49 10.17
N THR A 119 11.55 13.71 9.10
CA THR A 119 11.99 14.15 7.77
C THR A 119 11.10 13.48 6.70
N PRO A 120 11.00 14.07 5.49
CA PRO A 120 10.13 13.54 4.44
C PRO A 120 10.36 12.04 4.19
N ARG A 121 9.29 11.24 4.26
CA ARG A 121 9.29 9.79 3.97
C ARG A 121 10.17 8.93 4.89
N ALA A 122 10.59 9.45 6.04
CA ALA A 122 11.43 8.70 6.98
C ALA A 122 10.67 7.60 7.72
N TRP A 123 9.36 7.74 7.90
CA TRP A 123 8.52 6.67 8.44
C TRP A 123 7.64 6.12 7.33
N ARG A 124 7.69 4.81 7.14
CA ARG A 124 7.00 4.11 6.05
C ARG A 124 6.20 2.96 6.62
N TYR A 125 5.02 2.73 6.08
CA TYR A 125 4.11 1.71 6.58
C TYR A 125 3.70 0.76 5.46
N ALA A 126 3.62 -0.52 5.77
CA ALA A 126 3.19 -1.57 4.85
C ALA A 126 2.50 -2.71 5.60
N ASP A 127 1.89 -3.61 4.84
CA ASP A 127 1.17 -4.78 5.32
C ASP A 127 0.15 -4.45 6.40
N LEU A 128 -0.70 -3.46 6.11
CA LEU A 128 -1.74 -2.99 7.01
C LEU A 128 -2.79 -4.08 7.22
N ILE A 129 -3.17 -4.29 8.48
CA ILE A 129 -4.35 -5.04 8.88
C ILE A 129 -5.18 -4.22 9.86
N ALA A 130 -6.50 -4.36 9.81
CA ALA A 130 -7.40 -3.72 10.77
C ALA A 130 -7.76 -4.70 11.90
N THR A 131 -7.88 -4.18 13.12
CA THR A 131 -8.48 -4.92 14.24
C THR A 131 -9.97 -5.17 13.98
N GLN A 132 -10.51 -6.26 14.52
CA GLN A 132 -11.89 -6.67 14.26
C GLN A 132 -12.93 -5.65 14.75
N ASP A 133 -12.62 -4.89 15.80
CA ASP A 133 -13.46 -3.84 16.35
C ASP A 133 -13.27 -2.47 15.66
N GLY A 134 -12.32 -2.38 14.71
CA GLY A 134 -12.00 -1.16 13.98
C GLY A 134 -11.33 -0.08 14.83
N SER A 135 -10.88 -0.39 16.04
CA SER A 135 -10.29 0.59 16.96
C SER A 135 -8.84 0.94 16.63
N ALA A 136 -8.15 0.07 15.90
CA ALA A 136 -6.74 0.23 15.55
C ALA A 136 -6.37 -0.48 14.25
N LEU A 137 -5.24 -0.04 13.68
CA LEU A 137 -4.51 -0.75 12.63
C LEU A 137 -3.27 -1.42 13.23
N ILE A 138 -2.83 -2.51 12.63
CA ILE A 138 -1.49 -3.06 12.81
C ILE A 138 -0.77 -2.98 11.47
N ALA A 139 0.50 -2.59 11.48
CA ALA A 139 1.30 -2.46 10.27
C ALA A 139 2.77 -2.78 10.54
N VAL A 140 3.49 -3.15 9.49
CA VAL A 140 4.96 -3.04 9.46
C VAL A 140 5.31 -1.56 9.33
N ARG A 141 6.27 -1.09 10.14
CA ARG A 141 6.84 0.25 10.07
C ARG A 141 8.34 0.18 9.83
N GLU A 142 8.82 0.93 8.85
CA GLU A 142 10.23 1.30 8.73
C GLU A 142 10.44 2.71 9.28
N ARG A 143 11.50 2.89 10.07
CA ARG A 143 12.00 4.21 10.48
C ARG A 143 13.42 4.38 9.96
N HIS A 144 13.60 5.36 9.08
CA HIS A 144 14.90 5.79 8.58
C HIS A 144 15.44 6.86 9.53
N GLU A 145 16.43 6.50 10.33
CA GLU A 145 17.07 7.40 11.26
C GLU A 145 18.10 8.28 10.52
N THR A 146 18.40 9.46 11.06
CA THR A 146 19.39 10.37 10.47
C THR A 146 20.80 9.77 10.45
N SER A 147 21.06 8.76 11.30
CA SER A 147 22.30 7.96 11.30
C SER A 147 22.46 7.07 10.07
N GLY A 148 21.41 6.88 9.27
CA GLY A 148 21.36 5.93 8.16
C GLY A 148 20.91 4.52 8.58
N GLU A 149 20.67 4.30 9.88
CA GLU A 149 20.05 3.08 10.38
C GLU A 149 18.57 3.00 9.96
N VAL A 150 18.12 1.81 9.57
CA VAL A 150 16.72 1.55 9.26
C VAL A 150 16.20 0.57 10.30
N ILE A 151 15.20 1.00 11.07
CA ILE A 151 14.57 0.19 12.11
C ILE A 151 13.24 -0.32 11.58
N ASN A 152 13.10 -1.65 11.50
CA ASN A 152 11.86 -2.32 11.14
C ASN A 152 11.11 -2.78 12.41
N GLU A 153 9.81 -2.53 12.47
CA GLU A 153 8.96 -2.82 13.63
C GLU A 153 7.57 -3.26 13.17
N ILE A 154 6.84 -4.00 14.01
CA ILE A 154 5.38 -4.11 13.89
C ILE A 154 4.77 -3.17 14.92
N VAL A 155 3.87 -2.31 14.47
CA VAL A 155 3.24 -1.26 15.28
C VAL A 155 1.72 -1.38 15.30
N LEU A 156 1.13 -0.91 16.39
CA LEU A 156 -0.30 -0.65 16.52
C LEU A 156 -0.56 0.85 16.41
N ILE A 157 -1.49 1.23 15.55
CA ILE A 157 -1.88 2.61 15.30
C ILE A 157 -3.32 2.76 15.77
N SER A 158 -3.53 3.54 16.83
CA SER A 158 -4.86 3.77 17.36
C SER A 158 -5.67 4.66 16.42
N LEU A 159 -6.92 4.30 16.15
CA LEU A 159 -7.87 5.10 15.37
C LEU A 159 -8.82 5.92 16.25
N ILE A 160 -8.77 5.71 17.57
CA ILE A 160 -9.63 6.37 18.57
C ILE A 160 -8.87 7.28 19.53
N GLN A 161 -7.54 7.16 19.58
CA GLN A 161 -6.67 7.88 20.51
C GLN A 161 -5.48 8.48 19.75
N SER A 162 -4.37 8.75 20.44
CA SER A 162 -3.15 9.35 19.87
C SER A 162 -2.77 8.74 18.51
N LEU A 163 -2.28 9.60 17.61
CA LEU A 163 -1.73 9.17 16.33
C LEU A 163 -0.39 8.43 16.49
N ASP A 164 0.29 8.56 17.64
CA ASP A 164 1.59 7.94 17.86
C ASP A 164 1.49 6.41 17.89
N PRO A 165 2.18 5.70 16.97
CA PRO A 165 2.11 4.25 16.93
C PRO A 165 2.81 3.60 18.13
N ILE A 166 2.20 2.57 18.69
CA ILE A 166 2.75 1.73 19.76
C ILE A 166 3.53 0.58 19.14
N VAL A 167 4.79 0.37 19.52
CA VAL A 167 5.59 -0.77 19.04
C VAL A 167 5.11 -2.06 19.70
N LEU A 168 4.70 -3.04 18.89
CA LEU A 168 4.31 -4.37 19.34
C LEU A 168 5.47 -5.37 19.25
N VAL A 169 6.25 -5.30 18.16
CA VAL A 169 7.36 -6.22 17.89
C VAL A 169 8.53 -5.44 17.30
N HIS A 170 9.74 -5.77 17.75
CA HIS A 170 11.00 -5.22 17.24
C HIS A 170 12.13 -6.24 17.42
N GLY A 171 13.32 -5.92 16.94
CA GLY A 171 14.54 -6.71 17.20
C GLY A 171 14.95 -7.67 16.08
N HIS A 172 14.31 -7.58 14.92
CA HIS A 172 14.78 -8.19 13.68
C HIS A 172 15.02 -7.12 12.62
N ASP A 173 15.88 -7.41 11.65
CA ASP A 173 16.17 -6.48 10.56
C ASP A 173 14.94 -6.28 9.67
N PHE A 174 14.07 -7.28 9.53
CA PHE A 174 12.89 -7.24 8.68
C PHE A 174 11.67 -7.94 9.28
N PHE A 175 10.48 -7.41 8.94
CA PHE A 175 9.18 -7.97 9.27
C PHE A 175 8.25 -7.92 8.06
N ALA A 176 7.37 -8.91 7.91
CA ALA A 176 6.34 -8.92 6.88
C ALA A 176 5.10 -9.68 7.33
N SER A 177 3.98 -9.42 6.63
CA SER A 177 2.74 -10.20 6.73
C SER A 177 2.20 -10.41 8.15
N PRO A 178 2.07 -9.36 9.00
CA PRO A 178 1.36 -9.49 10.26
C PRO A 178 -0.07 -10.01 10.00
N THR A 179 -0.50 -10.98 10.80
CA THR A 179 -1.82 -11.60 10.70
C THR A 179 -2.39 -11.81 12.09
N LEU A 180 -3.56 -11.24 12.34
CA LEU A 180 -4.31 -11.46 13.58
C LEU A 180 -5.12 -12.74 13.52
N SER A 181 -5.21 -13.44 14.64
CA SER A 181 -6.19 -14.51 14.81
C SER A 181 -7.63 -13.95 14.79
N PRO A 182 -8.64 -14.76 14.43
CA PRO A 182 -10.03 -14.31 14.37
C PRO A 182 -10.58 -13.72 15.68
N ASP A 183 -10.06 -14.18 16.83
CA ASP A 183 -10.40 -13.67 18.16
C ASP A 183 -9.55 -12.45 18.58
N GLY A 184 -8.63 -11.98 17.73
CA GLY A 184 -7.75 -10.82 17.97
C GLY A 184 -6.66 -11.02 19.03
N ASN A 185 -6.60 -12.19 19.68
CA ASN A 185 -5.74 -12.42 20.84
C ASN A 185 -4.32 -12.88 20.49
N ARG A 186 -4.06 -13.23 19.23
CA ARG A 186 -2.75 -13.67 18.76
C ARG A 186 -2.38 -12.94 17.48
N LEU A 187 -1.13 -12.53 17.41
CA LEU A 187 -0.51 -11.96 16.22
C LEU A 187 0.58 -12.93 15.74
N SER A 188 0.61 -13.21 14.45
CA SER A 188 1.70 -13.93 13.78
C SER A 188 2.30 -13.07 12.68
N TRP A 189 3.56 -13.28 12.37
CA TRP A 189 4.30 -12.52 11.35
C TRP A 189 5.47 -13.35 10.82
N ILE A 190 6.11 -12.85 9.76
CA ILE A 190 7.38 -13.36 9.25
C ILE A 190 8.48 -12.36 9.64
N SER A 191 9.62 -12.84 10.13
CA SER A 191 10.81 -12.03 10.35
C SER A 191 12.07 -12.75 9.89
N TRP A 192 13.08 -11.97 9.50
CA TRP A 192 14.39 -12.45 9.09
C TRP A 192 15.44 -11.37 9.32
N ASP A 193 16.71 -11.80 9.30
CA ASP A 193 17.86 -10.96 9.65
C ASP A 193 18.97 -11.10 8.63
N HIS A 194 19.79 -10.07 8.47
CA HIS A 194 21.03 -10.17 7.74
C HIS A 194 22.00 -11.17 8.41
N PRO A 195 22.82 -11.88 7.61
CA PRO A 195 22.85 -11.91 6.14
C PRO A 195 21.87 -12.93 5.52
N ARG A 196 20.91 -13.47 6.27
CA ARG A 196 20.01 -14.56 5.84
C ARG A 196 18.72 -14.00 5.26
N MET A 197 18.82 -13.42 4.07
CA MET A 197 17.66 -12.97 3.30
C MET A 197 16.92 -14.18 2.68
N PRO A 198 15.57 -14.16 2.62
CA PRO A 198 14.75 -15.20 1.97
C PRO A 198 14.89 -15.23 0.44
#